data_AF-A0A9E3TY17-F1
#
_entry.id   AF-A0A9E3TY17-F1
#
_cell.length_a   1.000
_cell.length_b   1.000
_cell.length_c   1.000
_cell.angle_alpha   90.00
_cell.angle_beta   90.00
_cell.angle_gamma   90.00
#
_symmetry.space_group_name_H-M   'P 1'
#
loop_
_entity.id
_entity.type
_entity.pdbx_description
1 polymer ?
#
loop_
_entity_poly.entity_id
_entity_poly.type
_entity_poly.pdbx_seq_one_letter_code
_entity_poly.pdbx_strand_id
1 'polypeptide(L)'
;MTGLFDAGSQTIRELASGPRFIGMDRLGFFGALHTWGRDPSVYHPHVHFVVPGGGVSADGSRWQAGPANFLLPEKAASIVYRAKFRAAICEAGLLDQINAAVGKHV
;
A
#
# COMPACT_ATOMS: atom_id res chain seq x y z
N MET A 1 0.29 -2.01 -16.03
CA MET A 1 0.85 -0.70 -15.64
C MET A 1 0.37 -0.23 -14.25
N THR A 2 -0.50 -0.98 -13.54
CA THR A 2 -1.12 -0.56 -12.27
C THR A 2 -0.59 -1.30 -11.02
N GLY A 3 0.25 -2.33 -11.15
CA GLY A 3 0.62 -3.23 -10.05
C GLY A 3 1.15 -2.55 -8.77
N LEU A 4 1.94 -1.47 -8.90
CA LEU A 4 2.40 -0.65 -7.75
C LEU A 4 1.22 0.01 -7.01
N PHE A 5 0.32 0.63 -7.75
CA PHE A 5 -0.86 1.31 -7.19
C PHE A 5 -1.89 0.31 -6.65
N ASP A 6 -2.16 -0.77 -7.38
CA ASP A 6 -3.14 -1.77 -6.99
C ASP A 6 -2.69 -2.51 -5.74
N ALA A 7 -1.43 -2.97 -5.69
CA ALA A 7 -0.90 -3.65 -4.51
C ALA A 7 -0.92 -2.74 -3.28
N GLY A 8 -0.54 -1.46 -3.43
CA GLY A 8 -0.56 -0.49 -2.34
C GLY A 8 -1.97 -0.18 -1.84
N SER A 9 -2.87 0.18 -2.75
CA SER A 9 -4.25 0.55 -2.42
C SER A 9 -5.05 -0.60 -1.81
N GLN A 10 -4.87 -1.83 -2.32
CA GLN A 10 -5.51 -3.01 -1.76
C GLN A 10 -4.95 -3.36 -0.38
N THR A 11 -3.64 -3.25 -0.17
CA THR A 11 -3.02 -3.45 1.16
C THR A 11 -3.61 -2.50 2.19
N ILE A 12 -3.74 -1.22 1.84
CA ILE A 12 -4.32 -0.21 2.74
C ILE A 12 -5.76 -0.57 3.09
N ARG A 13 -6.60 -0.89 2.10
CA ARG A 13 -8.02 -1.25 2.33
C ARG A 13 -8.18 -2.51 3.17
N GLU A 14 -7.42 -3.55 2.85
CA GLU A 14 -7.47 -4.84 3.54
C GLU A 14 -7.12 -4.67 5.02
N LEU A 15 -5.99 -4.01 5.32
CA LEU A 15 -5.57 -3.82 6.71
C LEU A 15 -6.45 -2.82 7.45
N ALA A 16 -6.93 -1.75 6.80
CA ALA A 16 -7.81 -0.79 7.46
C ALA A 16 -9.14 -1.42 7.88
N SER A 17 -9.74 -2.24 7.02
CA SER A 17 -11.03 -2.90 7.30
C SER A 17 -10.95 -4.00 8.36
N GLY A 18 -9.78 -4.60 8.56
CA GLY A 18 -9.60 -5.69 9.51
C GLY A 18 -9.86 -5.24 10.96
N PRO A 19 -10.70 -5.97 11.74
CA PRO A 19 -11.03 -5.60 13.12
C PRO A 19 -9.82 -5.69 14.07
N ARG A 20 -8.78 -6.42 13.65
CA ARG A 20 -7.49 -6.51 14.37
C ARG A 20 -6.68 -5.20 14.32
N PHE A 21 -6.98 -4.32 13.36
CA PHE A 21 -6.25 -3.07 13.16
C PHE A 21 -7.17 -1.88 13.43
N ILE A 22 -7.80 -1.31 12.41
CA ILE A 22 -8.62 -0.09 12.55
C ILE A 22 -10.12 -0.40 12.50
N GLY A 23 -10.53 -1.50 11.84
CA GLY A 23 -11.94 -1.84 11.64
C GLY A 23 -12.70 -0.81 10.81
N MET A 24 -12.03 -0.13 9.88
CA MET A 24 -12.57 0.96 9.09
C MET A 24 -12.55 0.63 7.60
N ASP A 25 -13.74 0.50 7.01
CA ASP A 25 -13.94 0.14 5.61
C ASP A 25 -14.05 1.36 4.67
N ARG A 26 -14.42 2.53 5.21
CA ARG A 26 -14.61 3.79 4.48
C ARG A 26 -13.49 4.80 4.73
N LEU A 27 -12.29 4.42 4.32
CA LEU A 27 -11.09 5.24 4.29
C LEU A 27 -10.89 5.84 2.87
N GLY A 28 -10.49 7.11 2.81
CA GLY A 28 -10.01 7.75 1.59
C GLY A 28 -8.48 7.84 1.55
N PHE A 29 -7.87 7.87 0.36
CA PHE A 29 -6.45 8.14 0.17
C PHE A 29 -6.16 8.47 -1.29
N PHE A 30 -5.03 9.10 -1.56
CA PHE A 30 -4.49 9.24 -2.91
C PHE A 30 -3.05 8.73 -2.97
N GLY A 31 -2.62 8.28 -4.15
CA GLY A 31 -1.28 7.80 -4.41
C GLY A 31 -0.55 8.70 -5.39
N ALA A 32 0.73 8.98 -5.13
CA ALA A 32 1.62 9.68 -6.06
C ALA A 32 2.82 8.79 -6.40
N LEU A 33 3.07 8.57 -7.70
CA LEU A 33 4.23 7.83 -8.18
C LEU A 33 5.44 8.77 -8.25
N HIS A 34 6.53 8.37 -7.61
CA HIS A 34 7.85 8.93 -7.82
C HIS A 34 8.75 7.89 -8.48
N THR A 35 9.64 8.33 -9.36
CA THR A 35 10.55 7.44 -10.11
C THR A 35 12.02 7.63 -9.73
N TRP A 36 12.31 8.42 -8.69
CA TRP A 36 13.65 8.77 -8.24
C TRP A 36 13.77 8.65 -6.72
N GLY A 37 14.97 8.36 -6.24
CA GLY A 37 15.28 8.32 -4.81
C GLY A 37 15.86 9.63 -4.30
N ARG A 38 16.70 9.55 -3.25
CA ARG A 38 17.51 10.69 -2.80
C ARG A 38 18.47 11.16 -3.91
N ASP A 39 19.02 10.20 -4.65
CA ASP A 39 19.79 10.46 -5.87
C ASP A 39 18.83 10.44 -7.08
N PRO A 40 18.65 11.57 -7.78
CA PRO A 40 17.76 11.63 -8.94
C PRO A 40 18.24 10.81 -10.14
N SER A 41 19.52 10.45 -10.21
CA SER A 41 20.08 9.67 -11.33
C SER A 41 19.74 8.18 -11.25
N VAL A 42 19.35 7.70 -10.07
CA VAL A 42 18.98 6.30 -9.84
C VAL A 42 17.49 6.13 -10.03
N TYR A 43 17.10 5.30 -11.01
CA TYR A 43 15.70 4.91 -11.19
C TYR A 43 15.21 4.13 -9.97
N HIS A 44 14.21 4.69 -9.27
CA HIS A 44 13.69 4.17 -8.02
C HIS A 44 12.17 4.38 -7.92
N PRO A 45 11.36 3.59 -8.66
CA PRO A 45 9.91 3.73 -8.66
C PRO A 45 9.29 3.34 -7.32
N HIS A 46 8.51 4.25 -6.73
CA HIS A 46 7.76 4.00 -5.51
C HIS A 46 6.51 4.90 -5.45
N VAL A 47 5.48 4.43 -4.76
CA VAL A 47 4.23 5.19 -4.59
C VAL A 47 4.12 5.67 -3.15
N HIS A 48 3.90 6.97 -2.98
CA HIS A 48 3.50 7.54 -1.70
C HIS A 48 1.98 7.58 -1.61
N PHE A 49 1.42 6.85 -0.65
CA PHE A 49 0.01 6.98 -0.31
C PHE A 49 -0.15 7.97 0.83
N VAL A 50 -0.93 9.03 0.59
CA VAL A 50 -1.32 9.99 1.63
C VAL A 50 -2.71 9.61 2.09
N VAL A 51 -2.80 9.31 3.39
CA VAL A 51 -4.00 8.78 4.02
C VAL A 51 -4.40 9.74 5.14
N PRO A 52 -5.65 10.23 5.18
CA PRO A 52 -6.19 10.92 6.33
C PRO A 52 -6.11 10.02 7.57
N GLY A 53 -5.89 10.60 8.76
CA GLY A 53 -5.84 9.87 10.03
C GLY A 53 -7.19 9.36 10.51
N GLY A 54 -8.02 8.80 9.63
CA GLY A 54 -9.38 8.34 9.91
C GLY A 54 -10.21 8.19 8.63
N GLY A 55 -11.52 8.07 8.80
CA GLY A 55 -12.44 7.85 7.70
C GLY A 55 -13.89 8.08 8.11
N VAL A 56 -14.82 7.73 7.23
CA VAL A 56 -16.24 8.00 7.43
C VAL A 56 -16.91 6.79 8.11
N SER A 57 -17.92 7.02 8.94
CA SER A 57 -18.76 5.94 9.47
C SER A 57 -19.47 5.16 8.36
N ALA A 58 -19.84 3.91 8.67
CA ALA A 58 -20.51 3.02 7.71
C ALA A 58 -21.85 3.60 7.19
N ASP A 59 -22.53 4.41 7.98
CA ASP A 59 -23.76 5.13 7.60
C ASP A 59 -23.49 6.49 6.93
N GLY A 60 -22.23 6.95 6.85
CA GLY A 60 -21.88 8.24 6.28
C GLY A 60 -22.07 9.45 7.20
N SER A 61 -22.57 9.25 8.43
CA SER A 61 -23.05 10.34 9.28
C SER A 61 -21.96 11.10 10.03
N ARG A 62 -20.79 10.48 10.27
CA ARG A 62 -19.73 11.08 11.09
C ARG A 62 -18.32 10.66 10.67
N TRP A 63 -17.35 11.47 11.07
CA TRP A 63 -15.95 11.11 11.03
C TRP A 63 -15.59 10.13 12.14
N GLN A 64 -14.73 9.17 11.82
CA GLN A 64 -14.11 8.23 12.74
C GLN A 64 -12.60 8.48 12.71
N ALA A 65 -12.05 9.01 13.79
CA ALA A 65 -10.61 9.18 13.92
C ALA A 65 -9.92 7.81 14.00
N GLY A 66 -8.78 7.69 13.33
CA GLY A 66 -7.87 6.57 13.50
C GLY A 66 -7.10 6.66 14.82
N PRO A 67 -6.24 5.67 15.11
CA PRO A 67 -5.37 5.70 16.28
C PRO A 67 -4.43 6.91 16.25
N ALA A 68 -4.08 7.43 17.43
CA ALA A 68 -3.17 8.58 17.58
C ALA A 68 -1.73 8.31 17.11
N ASN A 69 -1.34 7.05 16.99
CA ASN A 69 -0.02 6.63 16.57
C ASN A 69 -0.04 6.22 15.08
N PHE A 70 0.30 4.96 14.78
CA PHE A 70 0.32 4.45 13.42
C PHE A 70 -1.06 4.00 12.98
N LEU A 71 -1.49 4.49 11.82
CA LEU A 71 -2.74 4.08 11.20
C LEU A 71 -2.73 2.59 10.86
N LEU A 72 -1.64 2.10 10.26
CA LEU A 72 -1.45 0.69 9.89
C LEU A 72 -0.11 0.17 10.42
N PRO A 73 -0.03 -1.09 10.84
CA PRO A 73 1.23 -1.69 11.25
C PRO A 73 2.12 -1.99 10.05
N GLU A 74 3.28 -1.32 9.99
CA GLU A 74 4.28 -1.41 8.91
C GLU A 74 4.60 -2.85 8.51
N LYS A 75 4.95 -3.72 9.48
CA LYS A 75 5.32 -5.11 9.18
C LYS A 75 4.20 -5.89 8.49
N ALA A 76 2.95 -5.69 8.89
CA ALA A 76 1.82 -6.34 8.24
C ALA A 76 1.59 -5.79 6.84
N ALA A 77 1.67 -4.46 6.69
CA ALA A 77 1.58 -3.80 5.39
C ALA A 77 2.64 -4.29 4.41
N SER A 78 3.90 -4.39 4.85
CA SER A 78 5.00 -4.89 4.04
C SER A 78 4.78 -6.31 3.54
N ILE A 79 4.29 -7.22 4.40
CA ILE A 79 4.01 -8.62 4.02
C ILE A 79 2.88 -8.70 2.99
N VAL A 80 1.77 -8.00 3.25
CA VAL A 80 0.57 -8.04 2.38
C VAL A 80 0.87 -7.38 1.04
N TYR A 81 1.54 -6.22 1.05
CA TYR A 81 1.94 -5.52 -0.17
C TYR A 81 2.85 -6.38 -1.05
N ARG A 82 3.90 -6.98 -0.45
CA ARG A 82 4.82 -7.90 -1.12
C ARG A 82 4.09 -9.05 -1.81
N ALA A 83 3.18 -9.71 -1.10
CA ALA A 83 2.40 -10.80 -1.66
C ALA A 83 1.55 -10.36 -2.86
N LYS A 84 0.82 -9.24 -2.73
CA LYS A 84 -0.02 -8.70 -3.81
C LYS A 84 0.80 -8.23 -5.02
N PHE A 85 1.90 -7.53 -4.78
CA PHE A 85 2.76 -7.02 -5.84
C PHE A 85 3.44 -8.17 -6.59
N ARG A 86 3.94 -9.19 -5.87
CA ARG A 86 4.49 -10.40 -6.49
C ARG A 86 3.44 -11.14 -7.32
N ALA A 87 2.19 -11.23 -6.85
CA ALA A 87 1.10 -11.82 -7.62
C ALA A 87 0.85 -11.05 -8.92
N ALA A 88 0.76 -9.71 -8.85
CA ALA A 88 0.58 -8.86 -10.02
C ALA A 88 1.74 -9.00 -11.04
N ILE A 89 2.98 -9.14 -10.57
CA ILE A 89 4.14 -9.39 -11.45
C ILE A 89 4.05 -10.79 -12.09
N CYS A 90 3.62 -11.80 -11.34
CA CYS A 90 3.41 -13.14 -11.86
C CYS A 90 2.36 -13.17 -12.97
N GLU A 91 1.21 -12.53 -12.74
CA GLU A 91 0.12 -12.42 -13.72
C GLU A 91 0.57 -11.67 -14.98
N ALA A 92 1.44 -10.67 -14.83
CA ALA A 92 2.03 -9.94 -15.95
C ALA A 92 3.12 -10.74 -16.70
N GLY A 93 3.53 -11.92 -16.20
CA GLY A 93 4.60 -12.71 -16.81
C GLY A 93 5.98 -12.04 -16.74
N LEU A 94 6.24 -11.24 -15.71
CA LEU A 94 7.49 -10.47 -15.55
C LEU A 94 8.38 -10.97 -14.39
N LEU A 95 8.04 -12.09 -13.77
CA LEU A 95 8.79 -12.62 -12.60
C LEU A 95 10.26 -12.92 -12.92
N ASP A 96 10.52 -13.44 -14.10
CA ASP A 96 11.83 -13.75 -14.66
C ASP A 96 12.67 -12.50 -14.97
N GLN A 97 12.02 -11.33 -15.09
CA GLN A 97 12.68 -10.04 -15.30
C GLN A 97 13.09 -9.36 -13.98
N ILE A 98 12.64 -9.88 -12.83
CA ILE A 98 13.05 -9.35 -11.53
C ILE A 98 14.48 -9.82 -11.25
N ASN A 99 15.39 -8.87 -11.08
CA ASN A 99 16.74 -9.16 -10.64
C ASN A 99 16.72 -9.96 -9.31
N ALA A 100 17.34 -11.14 -9.31
CA ALA A 100 17.39 -12.05 -8.16
C ALA A 100 17.98 -11.40 -6.88
N ALA A 101 18.83 -10.37 -7.03
CA ALA A 101 19.34 -9.58 -5.91
C ALA A 101 18.24 -8.75 -5.21
N VAL A 102 17.17 -8.37 -5.94
CA VAL A 102 16.03 -7.59 -5.43
C VAL A 102 14.95 -8.51 -4.86
N GLY A 103 14.84 -9.76 -5.31
CA GLY A 103 13.80 -10.71 -4.90
C GLY A 103 13.72 -11.03 -3.39
N LYS A 104 14.73 -10.68 -2.60
CA LYS A 104 14.67 -10.75 -1.12
C LYS A 104 13.80 -9.65 -0.51
N HIS A 105 13.64 -8.54 -1.24
CA HIS A 105 12.94 -7.31 -0.85
C HIS A 105 11.64 -7.07 -1.63
N VAL A 106 11.37 -7.84 -2.70
CA VAL A 106 10.07 -7.85 -3.42
C VAL A 106 9.14 -8.91 -2.89
#